data_AF-A0A9N9MHY2-F1
#
_entry.id   AF-A0A9N9MHY2-F1
#
_cell.length_a   1.000
_cell.length_b   1.000
_cell.length_c   1.000
_cell.angle_alpha   90.00
_cell.angle_beta   90.00
_cell.angle_gamma   90.00
#
_symmetry.space_group_name_H-M   'P 1'
#
loop_
_entity.id
_entity.type
_entity.pdbx_description
1 polymer ?
#
loop_
_entity_poly.entity_id
_entity_poly.type
_entity_poly.pdbx_seq_one_letter_code
_entity_poly.pdbx_strand_id
1 'polypeptide(L)'
;MLPECCDDHSFDDLCVTVRKNETTIIIVCVYFPPNSTIQSYQNIADIPEIIERKHKRVKFLIAGDFNLPIVSWNDDDRLLVPSDLSSPVAGALMSGMFINELQQMHFSSTNLPILKDDDD
;
A
#
# COMPACT_ATOMS: atom_id res chain seq x y z
N MET A 1 12.57 -11.02 -11.06
CA MET A 1 12.10 -11.71 -9.84
C MET A 1 11.79 -10.64 -8.81
N LEU A 2 10.57 -10.63 -8.28
CA LEU A 2 10.35 -10.05 -6.95
C LEU A 2 11.41 -10.65 -5.99
N PRO A 3 11.77 -9.97 -4.88
CA PRO A 3 12.34 -10.76 -3.78
C PRO A 3 11.32 -11.86 -3.48
N GLU A 4 11.73 -13.02 -2.99
CA GLU A 4 10.80 -14.00 -2.42
C GLU A 4 9.96 -13.24 -1.36
N CYS A 5 8.81 -12.69 -1.78
CA CYS A 5 7.93 -11.92 -0.94
C CYS A 5 7.17 -12.98 -0.18
N CYS A 6 7.75 -13.37 0.95
CA CYS A 6 7.16 -14.25 1.93
C CYS A 6 6.91 -15.67 1.40
N ASP A 7 7.84 -16.60 1.71
CA ASP A 7 7.60 -18.06 1.65
C ASP A 7 6.47 -18.54 2.59
N ASP A 8 5.80 -17.60 3.27
CA ASP A 8 4.62 -17.82 4.09
C ASP A 8 3.40 -17.33 3.31
N HIS A 9 2.89 -18.17 2.39
CA HIS A 9 1.81 -17.82 1.46
C HIS A 9 0.47 -17.70 2.20
N SER A 10 0.29 -16.54 2.83
CA SER A 10 -0.92 -16.14 3.54
C SER A 10 -2.04 -15.62 2.60
N PHE A 11 -1.71 -15.46 1.31
CA PHE A 11 -2.57 -15.12 0.17
C PHE A 11 -1.84 -15.49 -1.15
N ASP A 12 -2.57 -15.59 -2.26
CA ASP A 12 -1.99 -15.79 -3.59
C ASP A 12 -1.62 -14.45 -4.22
N ASP A 13 -0.43 -14.34 -4.83
CA ASP A 13 0.02 -13.13 -5.50
C ASP A 13 0.64 -13.36 -6.89
N LEU A 14 0.53 -12.34 -7.75
CA LEU A 14 1.20 -12.25 -9.03
C LEU A 14 1.78 -10.85 -9.18
N CYS A 15 3.10 -10.77 -9.31
CA CYS A 15 3.75 -9.49 -9.59
C CYS A 15 4.23 -9.36 -11.04
N VAL A 16 3.81 -8.28 -11.66
CA VAL A 16 4.20 -7.88 -13.01
C VAL A 16 4.98 -6.56 -12.95
N THR A 17 6.16 -6.52 -13.54
CA THR A 17 6.91 -5.28 -13.73
C THR A 17 6.73 -4.79 -15.16
N VAL A 18 6.12 -3.61 -15.32
CA VAL A 18 5.97 -2.94 -16.61
C VAL A 18 6.99 -1.81 -16.69
N ARG A 19 7.81 -1.81 -17.74
CA ARG A 19 8.77 -0.73 -18.01
C ARG A 19 8.41 -0.06 -19.32
N LYS A 20 8.27 1.26 -19.27
CA LYS A 20 8.09 2.11 -20.45
C LYS A 20 8.94 3.37 -20.27
N ASN A 21 9.94 3.53 -21.14
CA ASN A 21 10.94 4.60 -21.04
C ASN A 21 11.64 4.56 -19.67
N GLU A 22 11.73 5.71 -19.00
CA GLU A 22 12.31 5.85 -17.65
C GLU A 22 11.30 5.52 -16.53
N THR A 23 10.06 5.18 -16.87
CA THR A 23 9.03 4.83 -15.88
C THR A 23 8.96 3.32 -15.69
N THR A 24 9.12 2.89 -14.44
CA THR A 24 8.87 1.50 -14.02
C THR A 24 7.64 1.47 -13.12
N ILE A 25 6.70 0.58 -13.44
CA ILE A 25 5.50 0.30 -12.65
C ILE A 25 5.55 -1.15 -12.19
N ILE A 26 5.34 -1.37 -10.90
CA ILE A 26 5.20 -2.70 -10.29
C ILE A 26 3.72 -2.91 -9.98
N ILE A 27 3.12 -3.92 -10.58
CA ILE A 27 1.72 -4.29 -10.35
C ILE A 27 1.72 -5.58 -9.55
N VAL A 28 1.14 -5.56 -8.35
CA VAL A 28 0.96 -6.73 -7.49
C VAL A 28 -0.53 -7.05 -7.50
N CYS A 29 -0.88 -8.14 -8.16
CA CYS A 29 -2.22 -8.69 -8.15
C CYS A 29 -2.34 -9.69 -7.01
N VAL A 30 -3.38 -9.59 -6.18
CA VAL A 30 -3.55 -10.50 -5.04
C VAL A 30 -4.93 -11.14 -4.98
N TYR A 31 -4.98 -12.33 -4.40
CA TYR A 31 -6.21 -13.01 -4.02
C TYR A 31 -6.10 -13.56 -2.60
N PHE A 32 -7.00 -13.09 -1.74
CA PHE A 32 -7.12 -13.57 -0.36
C PHE A 32 -8.27 -14.57 -0.31
N PRO A 33 -8.05 -15.82 0.12
CA PRO A 33 -9.16 -16.74 0.36
C PRO A 33 -10.16 -16.18 1.39
N PRO A 34 -11.46 -16.50 1.29
CA PRO A 34 -12.42 -16.21 2.35
C PRO A 34 -11.93 -16.76 3.69
N ASN A 35 -12.05 -15.97 4.77
CA ASN A 35 -11.52 -16.28 6.11
C ASN A 35 -9.98 -16.28 6.23
N SER A 36 -9.29 -15.55 5.35
CA SER A 36 -7.86 -15.24 5.54
C SER A 36 -7.59 -14.64 6.92
N THR A 37 -6.42 -14.93 7.47
CA THR A 37 -6.04 -14.50 8.83
C THR A 37 -5.79 -12.99 8.87
N ILE A 38 -5.93 -12.37 10.05
CA ILE A 38 -5.54 -10.96 10.26
C ILE A 38 -4.08 -10.74 9.86
N GLN A 39 -3.21 -11.71 10.15
CA GLN A 39 -1.79 -11.66 9.79
C GLN A 39 -1.60 -11.52 8.27
N SER A 40 -2.41 -12.19 7.44
CA SER A 40 -2.37 -12.04 5.98
C SER A 40 -2.56 -10.58 5.55
N TYR A 41 -3.52 -9.88 6.16
CA TYR A 41 -3.82 -8.48 5.86
C TYR A 41 -2.80 -7.49 6.42
N GLN A 42 -2.10 -7.86 7.48
CA GLN A 42 -0.96 -7.10 7.99
C GLN A 42 0.24 -7.25 7.04
N ASN A 43 0.54 -8.47 6.60
CA ASN A 43 1.66 -8.76 5.71
C ASN A 43 1.56 -7.99 4.38
N ILE A 44 0.36 -7.86 3.80
CA ILE A 44 0.19 -7.07 2.57
C ILE A 44 0.42 -5.57 2.80
N ALA A 45 0.12 -5.06 4.00
CA ALA A 45 0.37 -3.65 4.33
C ALA A 45 1.88 -3.31 4.35
N ASP A 46 2.76 -4.30 4.50
CA ASP A 46 4.21 -4.10 4.48
C ASP A 46 4.81 -4.10 3.05
N ILE A 47 4.08 -4.61 2.05
CA ILE A 47 4.55 -4.72 0.66
C ILE A 47 4.97 -3.36 0.06
N PRO A 48 4.19 -2.26 0.22
CA PRO A 48 4.60 -0.94 -0.25
C PRO A 48 6.01 -0.54 0.19
N GLU A 49 6.32 -0.74 1.48
CA GLU A 49 7.62 -0.40 2.05
C GLU A 49 8.75 -1.27 1.45
N ILE A 50 8.48 -2.57 1.25
CA ILE A 50 9.43 -3.49 0.61
C ILE A 50 9.72 -3.05 -0.83
N ILE A 51 8.68 -2.67 -1.58
CA ILE A 51 8.83 -2.19 -2.96
C ILE A 51 9.68 -0.93 -2.99
N GLU A 52 9.38 0.05 -2.12
CA GLU A 52 10.10 1.31 -2.06
C GLU A 52 11.58 1.12 -1.70
N ARG A 53 11.89 0.27 -0.70
CA ARG A 53 13.27 -0.03 -0.31
C ARG A 53 14.07 -0.69 -1.43
N LYS A 54 13.44 -1.58 -2.20
CA LYS A 54 14.13 -2.35 -3.26
C LYS A 54 14.24 -1.59 -4.58
N HIS A 55 13.31 -0.69 -4.87
CA HIS A 55 13.19 -0.06 -6.16
C HIS A 55 13.10 1.46 -6.04
N LYS A 56 14.19 2.15 -6.39
CA LYS A 56 14.19 3.62 -6.44
C LYS A 56 13.34 4.12 -7.61
N ARG A 57 12.50 5.15 -7.35
CA ARG A 57 11.69 5.86 -8.36
C ARG A 57 10.76 4.97 -9.18
N VAL A 58 10.09 4.02 -8.52
CA VAL A 58 9.04 3.21 -9.16
C VAL A 58 7.67 3.66 -8.71
N LYS A 59 6.68 3.45 -9.58
CA LYS A 59 5.28 3.48 -9.18
C LYS A 59 4.85 2.05 -8.88
N PHE A 60 3.90 1.88 -7.96
CA PHE A 60 3.32 0.57 -7.74
C PHE A 60 1.80 0.63 -7.64
N LEU A 61 1.16 -0.48 -7.95
CA LEU A 61 -0.27 -0.72 -7.81
C LEU A 61 -0.43 -2.08 -7.14
N ILE A 62 -1.08 -2.12 -5.99
CA ILE A 62 -1.53 -3.36 -5.36
C ILE A 62 -3.04 -3.42 -5.55
N ALA A 63 -3.53 -4.47 -6.21
CA ALA A 63 -4.94 -4.61 -6.51
C ALA A 63 -5.32 -6.08 -6.51
N GLY A 64 -6.59 -6.39 -6.23
CA GLY A 64 -6.99 -7.79 -6.11
C GLY A 64 -8.34 -7.97 -5.44
N ASP A 65 -8.71 -9.23 -5.28
CA ASP A 65 -9.83 -9.61 -4.44
C ASP A 65 -9.31 -9.97 -3.05
N PHE A 66 -9.50 -9.04 -2.12
CA PHE A 66 -9.09 -9.20 -0.74
C PHE A 66 -10.11 -9.99 0.09
N ASN A 67 -11.29 -10.34 -0.45
CA ASN A 67 -12.39 -10.93 0.31
C ASN A 67 -12.66 -10.22 1.66
N LEU A 68 -12.52 -8.88 1.66
CA LEU A 68 -12.81 -8.08 2.84
C LEU A 68 -14.29 -8.20 3.19
N PRO A 69 -14.63 -8.30 4.48
CA PRO A 69 -16.01 -8.09 4.90
C PRO A 69 -16.44 -6.66 4.52
N ILE A 70 -17.75 -6.47 4.38
CA ILE A 70 -18.33 -5.19 3.97
C ILE A 70 -17.72 -4.04 4.78
N VAL A 71 -17.00 -3.15 4.09
CA VAL A 71 -16.49 -1.89 4.62
C VAL A 71 -17.47 -0.81 4.22
N SER A 72 -18.07 -0.14 5.20
CA SER A 72 -18.82 1.08 4.96
C SER A 72 -17.84 2.21 4.70
N TRP A 73 -18.16 3.09 3.76
CA TRP A 73 -17.35 4.26 3.46
C TRP A 73 -18.19 5.51 3.62
N ASN A 74 -17.66 6.47 4.36
CA ASN A 74 -18.23 7.81 4.48
C ASN A 74 -17.45 8.75 3.56
N ASP A 75 -18.16 9.63 2.86
CA ASP A 75 -17.57 10.76 2.15
C ASP A 75 -17.36 11.89 3.17
N ASP A 76 -16.10 12.24 3.40
CA ASP A 76 -15.69 13.38 4.20
C ASP A 76 -14.78 14.28 3.34
N ASP A 77 -15.31 15.42 2.89
CA ASP A 77 -14.60 16.38 2.02
C ASP A 77 -13.88 15.75 0.81
N ARG A 78 -14.57 14.86 0.07
CA ARG A 78 -14.05 14.12 -1.10
C ARG A 78 -13.03 13.03 -0.78
N LEU A 79 -12.84 12.71 0.50
CA LEU A 79 -12.08 11.56 0.96
C LEU A 79 -13.05 10.46 1.38
N LEU A 80 -12.77 9.24 0.96
CA LEU A 80 -13.50 8.08 1.42
C LEU A 80 -12.83 7.57 2.70
N VAL A 81 -13.51 7.78 3.82
CA VAL A 81 -13.05 7.33 5.14
C VAL A 81 -13.82 6.06 5.49
N PRO A 82 -13.15 4.96 5.86
CA PRO A 82 -13.86 3.76 6.26
C PRO A 82 -14.63 4.03 7.56
N SER A 83 -15.90 3.69 7.57
CA SER A 83 -16.79 3.75 8.73
C SER A 83 -17.19 2.33 9.15
N ASP A 84 -17.61 2.18 10.41
CA ASP A 84 -18.10 0.90 10.94
C ASP A 84 -17.16 -0.31 10.70
N LEU A 85 -15.85 -0.10 10.91
CA LEU A 85 -14.81 -1.14 10.89
C LEU A 85 -14.98 -2.13 12.06
N SER A 86 -16.08 -2.86 12.07
CA SER A 86 -16.39 -3.90 13.04
C SER A 86 -15.56 -5.17 12.83
N SER A 87 -15.00 -5.32 11.62
CA SER A 87 -14.15 -6.45 11.28
C SER A 87 -12.67 -6.20 11.63
N PRO A 88 -12.04 -7.10 12.41
CA PRO A 88 -10.61 -7.03 12.69
C PRO A 88 -9.71 -7.04 11.45
N VAL A 89 -10.10 -7.79 10.40
CA VAL A 89 -9.29 -7.89 9.18
C VAL A 89 -9.34 -6.60 8.36
N ALA A 90 -10.50 -5.96 8.28
CA ALA A 90 -10.65 -4.66 7.62
C ALA A 90 -9.92 -3.57 8.42
N GLY A 91 -10.04 -3.60 9.76
CA GLY A 91 -9.34 -2.67 10.64
C GLY A 91 -7.82 -2.77 10.50
N ALA A 92 -7.27 -3.98 10.44
CA ALA A 92 -5.83 -4.20 10.25
C ALA A 92 -5.32 -3.68 8.91
N LEU A 93 -6.02 -4.00 7.81
CA LEU A 93 -5.64 -3.53 6.48
C LEU A 93 -5.67 -2.00 6.37
N MET A 94 -6.80 -1.38 6.78
CA MET A 94 -6.98 0.07 6.70
C MET A 94 -5.96 0.80 7.57
N SER A 95 -5.71 0.31 8.79
CA SER A 95 -4.71 0.91 9.68
C SER A 95 -3.31 0.89 9.06
N GLY A 96 -2.92 -0.23 8.43
CA GLY A 96 -1.65 -0.32 7.71
C GLY A 96 -1.56 0.65 6.52
N MET A 97 -2.63 0.75 5.72
CA MET A 97 -2.69 1.70 4.60
C MET A 97 -2.56 3.16 5.06
N PHE A 98 -3.29 3.57 6.10
CA PHE A 98 -3.18 4.93 6.64
C PHE A 98 -1.79 5.24 7.22
N ILE A 99 -1.16 4.27 7.90
CA ILE A 99 0.22 4.44 8.39
C ILE A 99 1.18 4.67 7.22
N ASN A 100 1.05 3.89 6.14
CA ASN A 100 1.86 4.05 4.94
C ASN A 100 1.65 5.43 4.29
N GLU A 101 0.40 5.91 4.21
CA GLU A 101 0.11 7.25 3.71
C GLU A 101 0.76 8.36 4.57
N LEU A 102 0.66 8.25 5.90
CA LEU A 102 1.30 9.18 6.83
C LEU A 102 2.82 9.20 6.66
N GLN A 103 3.44 8.03 6.50
CA GLN A 103 4.87 7.91 6.23
C GLN A 103 5.25 8.58 4.91
N GLN A 104 4.50 8.33 3.83
CA GLN A 104 4.74 8.96 2.52
C GLN A 104 4.64 10.50 2.58
N MET A 105 3.66 11.02 3.31
CA MET A 105 3.52 12.47 3.53
C MET A 105 4.69 13.04 4.33
N HIS A 106 5.15 12.35 5.37
CA HIS A 106 6.30 12.78 6.16
C HIS A 106 7.59 12.84 5.33
N PHE A 107 7.85 11.81 4.51
CA PHE A 107 9.00 11.80 3.60
C PHE A 107 8.91 12.89 2.53
N SER A 108 7.71 13.19 2.01
CA SER A 108 7.53 14.27 1.04
C SER A 108 7.77 15.65 1.66
N SER A 109 7.36 15.83 2.92
CA SER A 109 7.49 17.11 3.65
C SER A 109 8.93 17.42 4.05
N THR A 110 9.71 16.40 4.38
CA THR A 110 11.14 16.53 4.75
C THR A 110 12.06 16.66 3.55
N ASN A 111 11.59 16.36 2.33
CA ASN A 111 12.34 16.50 1.08
C ASN A 111 12.00 17.76 0.28
N LEU A 112 11.23 18.71 0.83
CA LEU A 112 11.13 20.02 0.20
C LEU A 112 12.52 20.67 0.22
N PRO A 113 13.08 21.09 -0.93
CA PRO A 113 14.25 21.95 -0.92
C PRO A 113 13.85 23.20 -0.15
N ILE A 114 14.60 23.53 0.90
CA ILE A 114 14.56 24.87 1.48
C ILE A 114 14.87 25.79 0.30
N LEU A 115 13.85 26.45 -0.25
CA LEU A 115 14.06 27.66 -1.03
C LEU A 115 14.79 28.57 -0.05
N LYS A 116 16.09 28.72 -0.26
CA LYS A 116 16.80 29.84 0.33
C LYS A 116 16.13 31.04 -0.31
N ASP A 117 15.37 31.78 0.49
CA ASP A 117 15.02 33.15 0.15
C ASP A 117 16.37 33.87 0.01
N ASP A 118 16.80 34.05 -1.23
CA ASP A 118 17.88 34.96 -1.57
C ASP A 118 17.31 36.38 -1.38
N ASP A 119 17.38 36.87 -0.14
CA ASP A 119 17.20 38.29 0.17
C ASP A 119 18.45 39.05 -0.33
N ASP A 120 18.31 39.74 -1.46
CA ASP A 120 19.19 40.83 -1.95
C ASP A 120 18.92 42.15 -1.20
#